data_AF-A0A9X8VB06-F1
#
_entry.id   AF-A0A9X8VB06-F1
#
_cell.length_a   1.000
_cell.length_b   1.000
_cell.length_c   1.000
_cell.angle_alpha   90.00
_cell.angle_beta   90.00
_cell.angle_gamma   90.00
#
_symmetry.space_group_name_H-M   'P 1'
#
loop_
_entity.id
_entity.type
_entity.pdbx_description
1 polymer ?
#
loop_
_entity_poly.entity_id
_entity_poly.type
_entity_poly.pdbx_seq_one_letter_code
_entity_poly.pdbx_strand_id
1 'polypeptide(L)'
;ARFFSALARANINIVAIAQGSSERSISVVVSNDSATTGVRVSHQMLFNTDQVIEVFVIGVGGVGGALIEQIYRQQPWLKQKHIDLRVCGIANSRVMLTNVHGIALDSWRDELA
;
A
#
# COMPACT_ATOMS: atom_id res chain seq x y z
N ALA A 1 22.40 -4.88 -3.32
CA ALA A 1 21.99 -3.77 -2.41
C ALA A 1 20.47 -3.59 -2.31
N ARG A 2 19.71 -3.51 -3.41
CA ARG A 2 18.26 -3.20 -3.41
C ARG A 2 17.40 -4.05 -2.46
N PHE A 3 17.68 -5.35 -2.36
CA PHE A 3 16.95 -6.27 -1.47
C PHE A 3 17.09 -5.91 0.02
N PHE A 4 18.31 -5.76 0.52
CA PHE A 4 18.55 -5.36 1.91
C PHE A 4 18.03 -3.95 2.20
N SER A 5 18.15 -3.02 1.24
CA SER A 5 17.55 -1.69 1.35
C SER A 5 16.02 -1.73 1.47
N ALA A 6 15.36 -2.68 0.81
CA ALA A 6 13.91 -2.87 0.90
C ALA A 6 13.48 -3.28 2.32
N LEU A 7 14.17 -4.25 2.91
CA LEU A 7 13.91 -4.72 4.26
C LEU A 7 14.21 -3.63 5.30
N ALA A 8 15.31 -2.88 5.11
CA ALA A 8 15.66 -1.76 5.98
C ALA A 8 14.63 -0.63 5.95
N ARG A 9 14.09 -0.25 4.77
CA ARG A 9 13.02 0.76 4.66
C ARG A 9 11.72 0.34 5.36
N ALA A 10 11.47 -0.96 5.46
CA ALA A 10 10.33 -1.53 6.17
C ALA A 10 10.59 -1.77 7.66
N ASN A 11 11.76 -1.37 8.17
CA ASN A 11 12.21 -1.59 9.54
C ASN A 11 12.21 -3.09 9.95
N ILE A 12 12.52 -3.98 9.00
CA ILE A 12 12.57 -5.43 9.24
C ILE A 12 13.98 -5.84 9.63
N ASN A 13 14.11 -6.44 10.82
CA ASN A 13 15.38 -6.96 11.30
C ASN A 13 15.73 -8.31 10.66
N ILE A 14 16.99 -8.47 10.23
CA ILE A 14 17.50 -9.70 9.63
C ILE A 14 18.31 -10.46 10.67
N VAL A 15 17.90 -11.70 10.97
CA VAL A 15 18.55 -12.56 11.98
C VAL A 15 19.72 -13.34 11.38
N ALA A 16 19.58 -13.77 10.12
CA ALA A 16 20.60 -14.50 9.41
C ALA A 16 20.53 -14.23 7.91
N ILE A 17 21.68 -14.36 7.24
CA ILE A 17 21.82 -14.22 5.79
C ILE A 17 22.57 -15.45 5.28
N ALA A 18 22.04 -16.07 4.23
CA ALA A 18 22.72 -17.10 3.47
C ALA A 18 22.74 -16.68 1.99
N GLN A 19 23.89 -16.77 1.34
CA GLN A 19 24.04 -16.45 -0.08
C GLN A 19 24.68 -17.65 -0.78
N GLY A 20 24.09 -18.05 -1.91
CA GLY A 20 24.65 -19.11 -2.74
C GLY A 20 25.98 -18.69 -3.40
N SER A 21 26.87 -19.66 -3.66
CA SER A 21 28.19 -19.41 -4.27
C SER A 21 28.13 -18.85 -5.70
N SER A 22 27.01 -19.07 -6.40
CA SER A 22 26.76 -18.48 -7.71
C SER A 22 26.26 -17.02 -7.65
N GLU A 23 26.03 -16.49 -6.45
CA GLU A 23 25.46 -15.16 -6.16
C GLU A 23 24.08 -14.89 -6.77
N ARG A 24 23.45 -15.92 -7.36
CA ARG A 24 22.12 -15.81 -7.97
C ARG A 24 20.98 -15.93 -6.97
N SER A 25 21.27 -16.39 -5.76
CA SER A 25 20.29 -16.55 -4.68
C SER A 25 20.81 -16.00 -3.36
N ILE A 26 19.94 -15.26 -2.68
CA ILE A 26 20.13 -14.77 -1.32
C ILE A 26 18.90 -15.22 -0.53
N SER A 27 19.11 -15.77 0.65
CA SER A 27 18.09 -16.16 1.63
C SER A 27 18.33 -15.40 2.93
N VAL A 28 17.25 -14.97 3.58
CA VAL A 28 17.32 -14.26 4.86
C VAL A 28 16.30 -14.82 5.83
N VAL A 29 16.65 -14.79 7.11
CA VAL A 29 15.77 -15.17 8.22
C VAL A 29 15.26 -13.91 8.89
N VAL A 30 13.94 -13.78 9.00
CA VAL A 30 13.24 -12.66 9.64
C VAL A 30 12.17 -13.20 10.61
N SER A 31 11.62 -12.36 11.47
CA SER A 31 10.48 -12.77 12.31
C SER A 31 9.26 -13.12 11.44
N ASN A 32 8.48 -14.10 11.89
CA ASN A 32 7.29 -14.55 11.15
C ASN A 32 6.29 -13.41 10.91
N ASP A 33 6.09 -12.54 11.90
CA ASP A 33 5.20 -11.36 11.80
C ASP A 33 5.63 -10.38 10.69
N SER A 34 6.92 -10.38 10.34
CA SER A 34 7.47 -9.51 9.30
C SER A 34 7.54 -10.18 7.93
N ALA A 35 7.30 -11.49 7.82
CA ALA A 35 7.54 -12.25 6.60
C ALA A 35 6.71 -11.74 5.42
N THR A 36 5.39 -11.57 5.61
CA THR A 36 4.48 -11.07 4.56
C THR A 36 4.85 -9.66 4.12
N THR A 37 5.17 -8.77 5.06
CA THR A 37 5.61 -7.41 4.75
C THR A 37 6.95 -7.43 4.01
N GLY A 38 7.89 -8.29 4.42
CA GLY A 38 9.19 -8.47 3.79
C GLY A 38 9.08 -8.87 2.32
N VAL A 39 8.27 -9.89 2.02
CA VAL A 39 8.01 -10.31 0.63
C VAL A 39 7.47 -9.14 -0.20
N ARG A 40 6.48 -8.42 0.33
CA ARG A 40 5.85 -7.29 -0.37
C ARG A 40 6.84 -6.17 -0.68
N VAL A 41 7.62 -5.72 0.29
CA VAL A 41 8.59 -4.62 0.09
C VAL A 41 9.77 -5.03 -0.80
N SER A 42 10.23 -6.28 -0.67
CA SER A 42 11.26 -6.82 -1.55
C SER A 42 10.79 -6.89 -3.00
N HIS A 43 9.55 -7.35 -3.24
CA HIS A 43 8.95 -7.33 -4.57
C HIS A 43 8.84 -5.90 -5.11
N GLN A 44 8.31 -4.96 -4.30
CA GLN A 44 8.15 -3.56 -4.71
C GLN A 44 9.48 -2.91 -5.12
N MET A 45 10.53 -3.10 -4.32
CA MET A 45 11.83 -2.48 -4.57
C MET A 45 12.61 -3.14 -5.71
N LEU A 46 12.45 -4.45 -5.92
CA LEU A 46 13.13 -5.17 -7.01
C LEU A 46 12.50 -4.86 -8.37
N PHE A 47 11.17 -4.81 -8.44
CA PHE A 47 10.43 -4.63 -9.68
C PHE A 47 9.96 -3.19 -9.93
N ASN A 48 10.32 -2.26 -9.04
CA ASN A 48 9.98 -0.84 -9.13
C ASN A 48 8.46 -0.60 -9.32
N THR A 49 7.65 -1.42 -8.66
CA THR A 49 6.19 -1.28 -8.71
C THR A 49 5.75 -0.12 -7.82
N ASP A 50 4.65 0.54 -8.19
CA ASP A 50 4.08 1.61 -7.39
C ASP A 50 3.86 1.18 -5.92
N GLN A 51 4.19 2.07 -4.99
CA GLN A 51 3.85 1.91 -3.59
C GLN A 51 2.34 2.08 -3.44
N VAL A 52 1.64 0.98 -3.20
CA VAL A 52 0.20 0.98 -2.94
C VAL A 52 -0.05 1.42 -1.50
N ILE A 53 -0.87 2.45 -1.32
CA ILE A 53 -1.35 2.92 -0.02
C ILE A 53 -2.87 2.76 -0.02
N GLU A 54 -3.35 1.88 0.85
CA GLU A 54 -4.78 1.60 1.03
C GLU A 54 -5.34 2.49 2.13
N VAL A 55 -6.41 3.22 1.81
CA VAL A 55 -7.05 4.19 2.69
C VAL A 55 -8.46 3.75 3.02
N PHE A 56 -8.79 3.77 4.31
CA PHE A 56 -10.14 3.61 4.82
C PHE A 56 -10.60 4.95 5.41
N VAL A 57 -11.67 5.51 4.86
CA VAL A 57 -12.23 6.79 5.31
C VAL A 57 -13.51 6.53 6.10
N ILE A 58 -13.48 6.81 7.39
CA ILE A 58 -14.63 6.69 8.29
C ILE A 58 -15.13 8.10 8.63
N GLY A 59 -16.43 8.35 8.47
CA GLY A 59 -17.05 9.65 8.71
C GLY A 59 -17.08 10.54 7.47
N VAL A 60 -17.63 10.05 6.36
CA VAL A 60 -17.73 10.79 5.09
C VAL A 60 -18.90 11.80 5.04
N GLY A 61 -18.90 12.74 5.99
CA GLY A 61 -19.73 13.95 5.92
C GLY A 61 -19.10 15.04 5.04
N GLY A 62 -19.33 16.31 5.35
CA GLY A 62 -18.75 17.43 4.59
C GLY A 62 -17.22 17.39 4.49
N VAL A 63 -16.53 17.19 5.62
CA VAL A 63 -15.04 17.15 5.66
C VAL A 63 -14.50 15.88 5.01
N GLY A 64 -15.05 14.71 5.34
CA GLY A 64 -14.60 13.44 4.76
C GLY A 64 -14.84 13.37 3.25
N GLY A 65 -15.95 13.93 2.77
CA GLY A 65 -16.21 14.07 1.34
C GLY A 65 -15.21 15.01 0.63
N ALA A 66 -14.85 16.13 1.27
CA ALA A 66 -13.82 17.03 0.74
C ALA A 66 -12.43 16.36 0.68
N LEU A 67 -12.08 15.54 1.69
CA LEU A 67 -10.85 14.74 1.67
C LEU A 67 -10.84 13.76 0.49
N ILE A 68 -11.94 13.05 0.24
CA ILE A 68 -12.03 12.12 -0.90
C ILE A 68 -11.86 12.88 -2.23
N GLU A 69 -12.47 14.05 -2.38
CA GLU A 69 -12.30 14.89 -3.57
C GLU A 69 -10.84 15.37 -3.73
N GLN A 70 -10.16 15.71 -2.64
CA GLN A 70 -8.73 16.02 -2.66
C GLN A 70 -7.89 14.82 -3.09
N ILE A 71 -8.17 13.62 -2.56
CA ILE A 71 -7.50 12.38 -2.94
C ILE A 71 -7.69 12.13 -4.43
N TYR A 72 -8.92 12.20 -4.94
CA TYR A 72 -9.23 12.02 -6.36
C TYR A 72 -8.42 12.97 -7.26
N ARG A 73 -8.37 14.26 -6.93
CA ARG A 73 -7.58 15.25 -7.68
C ARG A 73 -6.07 14.99 -7.62
N GLN A 74 -5.56 14.44 -6.53
CA GLN A 74 -4.12 14.20 -6.32
C GLN A 74 -3.64 12.86 -6.87
N GLN A 75 -4.54 11.90 -7.14
CA GLN A 75 -4.18 10.57 -7.65
C GLN A 75 -3.23 10.62 -8.88
N PRO A 76 -3.46 11.45 -9.91
CA PRO A 76 -2.54 11.52 -11.06
C PRO A 76 -1.13 11.99 -10.67
N TRP A 77 -1.01 12.96 -9.77
CA TRP A 77 0.28 13.46 -9.29
C TRP A 77 1.02 12.41 -8.43
N LEU A 78 0.28 11.71 -7.56
CA LEU A 78 0.82 10.60 -6.76
C LEU A 78 1.31 9.45 -7.64
N LYS A 79 0.57 9.10 -8.70
CA LYS A 79 0.97 8.08 -9.67
C LYS A 79 2.30 8.41 -10.35
N GLN A 80 2.55 9.69 -10.70
CA GLN A 80 3.85 10.12 -11.24
C GLN A 80 5.00 9.97 -10.24
N LYS A 81 4.69 9.91 -8.94
CA LYS A 81 5.64 9.66 -7.85
C LYS A 81 5.74 8.17 -7.48
N HIS A 82 5.18 7.27 -8.28
CA HIS A 82 5.07 5.84 -7.98
C HIS A 82 4.30 5.55 -6.69
N ILE A 83 3.27 6.35 -6.41
CA ILE A 83 2.37 6.16 -5.27
C ILE A 83 0.97 5.88 -5.82
N ASP A 84 0.43 4.72 -5.47
CA ASP A 84 -0.91 4.30 -5.83
C ASP A 84 -1.81 4.40 -4.60
N LEU A 85 -2.44 5.57 -4.43
CA LEU A 85 -3.33 5.85 -3.30
C LEU A 85 -4.75 5.39 -3.62
N ARG A 86 -5.17 4.30 -2.98
CA ARG A 86 -6.46 3.63 -3.22
C ARG A 86 -7.35 3.77 -2.00
N VAL A 87 -8.54 4.31 -2.19
CA VAL A 87 -9.56 4.27 -1.14
C VAL A 87 -10.26 2.92 -1.24
N CYS A 88 -10.03 2.05 -0.28
CA CYS A 88 -10.56 0.69 -0.26
C CYS A 88 -11.80 0.55 0.63
N GLY A 89 -12.09 1.57 1.46
CA GLY A 89 -13.28 1.60 2.28
C GLY A 89 -13.76 3.01 2.59
N ILE A 90 -15.07 3.18 2.55
CA ILE A 90 -15.77 4.42 2.87
C ILE A 90 -16.93 4.08 3.80
N ALA A 91 -17.01 4.74 4.96
CA ALA A 91 -18.06 4.49 5.93
C ALA A 91 -18.64 5.79 6.51
N ASN A 92 -19.95 5.79 6.78
CA ASN A 92 -20.62 6.79 7.62
C ASN A 92 -21.25 6.09 8.83
N SER A 93 -22.09 6.79 9.61
CA SER A 93 -22.71 6.22 10.82
C SER A 93 -23.77 5.13 10.55
N ARG A 94 -24.14 4.88 9.30
CA ARG A 94 -25.22 3.97 8.91
C ARG A 94 -24.76 2.85 7.99
N VAL A 95 -23.83 3.14 7.08
CA VAL A 95 -23.44 2.27 5.96
C VAL A 95 -21.95 2.28 5.72
N MET A 96 -21.45 1.21 5.12
CA MET A 96 -20.04 1.01 4.78
C MET A 96 -19.93 0.37 3.40
N LEU A 97 -19.10 0.96 2.55
CA LEU A 97 -18.72 0.47 1.23
C LEU A 97 -17.24 0.04 1.28
N THR A 98 -16.93 -1.15 0.76
CA THR A 98 -15.55 -1.66 0.71
C THR A 98 -15.26 -2.33 -0.62
N ASN A 99 -14.07 -2.08 -1.18
CA ASN A 99 -13.57 -2.75 -2.36
C ASN A 99 -12.04 -2.92 -2.26
N VAL A 100 -11.58 -4.18 -2.28
CA VAL A 100 -10.15 -4.54 -2.19
C VAL A 100 -9.31 -4.04 -3.37
N HIS A 101 -9.95 -3.70 -4.49
CA HIS A 101 -9.30 -3.15 -5.68
C HIS A 101 -9.38 -1.62 -5.75
N GLY A 102 -10.05 -0.98 -4.78
CA GLY A 102 -10.31 0.45 -4.74
C GLY A 102 -11.73 0.80 -5.17
N ILE A 103 -12.27 1.89 -4.59
CA ILE A 103 -13.60 2.44 -4.87
C ILE A 103 -13.46 3.56 -5.93
N ALA A 104 -14.42 3.62 -6.85
CA ALA A 104 -14.50 4.71 -7.83
C ALA A 104 -14.88 6.03 -7.14
N LEU A 105 -13.94 6.99 -7.13
CA LEU A 105 -14.07 8.23 -6.35
C LEU A 105 -14.94 9.30 -7.00
N ASP A 106 -15.39 9.08 -8.22
CA ASP A 106 -16.35 9.90 -8.95
C ASP A 106 -17.82 9.49 -8.67
N SER A 107 -18.07 8.20 -8.36
CA SER A 107 -19.41 7.65 -8.10
C SER A 107 -19.65 7.14 -6.68
N TRP A 108 -18.66 7.23 -5.77
CA TRP A 108 -18.75 6.61 -4.44
C TRP A 108 -19.97 7.04 -3.60
N ARG A 109 -20.53 8.24 -3.83
CA ARG A 109 -21.71 8.71 -3.09
C ARG A 109 -22.96 7.93 -3.45
N ASP A 110 -23.10 7.56 -4.71
CA ASP A 110 -24.23 6.78 -5.21
C ASP A 110 -24.11 5.33 -4.75
N GLU A 111 -22.88 4.79 -4.70
CA GLU A 111 -22.59 3.44 -4.21
C GLU A 111 -22.72 3.30 -2.68
N LEU A 112 -22.64 4.42 -1.94
CA LEU A 112 -22.83 4.45 -0.49
C LEU A 112 -24.30 4.66 -0.08
N ALA A 113 -25.19 5.04 -1.00
CA ALA A 113 -26.56 5.45 -0.70
C ALA A 113 -27.46 4.30 -0.20
#